data_AF-A0A7J6QM14-F1
#
_entry.id   AF-A0A7J6QM14-F1
#
_cell.length_a   1.000
_cell.length_b   1.000
_cell.length_c   1.000
_cell.angle_alpha   90.00
_cell.angle_beta   90.00
_cell.angle_gamma   90.00
#
_symmetry.space_group_name_H-M   'P 1'
#
loop_
_entity.id
_entity.type
_entity.pdbx_description
1 polymer ?
#
loop_
_entity_poly.entity_id
_entity_poly.type
_entity_poly.pdbx_seq_one_letter_code
_entity_poly.pdbx_strand_id
1 'polypeptide(L)'
;MSCLSLWVLLATLTIGLVCATSAVKVAAVQYTSRAVISDSPIDNLARDLAGLGKLVGDTAKSRPDLVVLPEASLWGWILGYYNGTDAGDQEARRAGRSVAHHGDITIGWRQPTCKWSMLNCQESSQCEDPLAYLSCLSSLTNVTLVANILHRPDTGKQYNTEVAFGPDGAVLQYYHKWHLFGETPAIDQPVTKKLAVFALPQYPTVKVGLLVCYDLLFVSNLIEMVQRSGVSLIAFSTSWASAYPSYNVVMEQQAMARFLGVGLVAANNAAAYSNGGGLYDGTGRPVAVYMDPPSSRDVVLCGTINIPPVEYPTARAVSLDLSRGFARPQQQSRQCSLGTPEIANDYSLDEFEGGCQVAVFGAGHFHLHATSPDGTVECQATFRIRKETADDSHHRSRVALVAFDQEWVFPRTPDGWKARGCALVSCHQGKGKLCDYSTQAVSPDFVIEAGLELQLTHFSQGYHSPLAMLGYGTGGAKLLPPEDLAVVSNATGVSWMRTNRPLTELYSAVLYAIHENNDPIEDLRKADVEPVDYPVFYD
;
A
#
# COMPACT_ATOMS: atom_id res chain seq x y z
N MET A 1 64.97 -44.17 8.19
CA MET A 1 64.29 -44.53 9.46
C MET A 1 64.01 -43.21 10.18
N SER A 2 62.81 -42.63 9.96
CA SER A 2 61.69 -42.60 10.93
C SER A 2 62.05 -41.83 12.22
N CYS A 3 61.30 -40.86 12.76
CA CYS A 3 59.89 -40.47 12.62
C CYS A 3 59.63 -39.10 13.31
N LEU A 4 58.58 -38.42 12.84
CA LEU A 4 57.64 -37.52 13.54
C LEU A 4 58.15 -36.33 14.38
N SER A 5 57.80 -35.11 13.95
CA SER A 5 56.60 -34.40 14.43
C SER A 5 56.60 -32.94 13.92
N LEU A 6 55.80 -32.66 12.88
CA LEU A 6 55.45 -31.28 12.53
C LEU A 6 53.93 -31.16 12.57
N TRP A 7 53.46 -30.38 13.54
CA TRP A 7 52.06 -30.03 13.72
C TRP A 7 51.57 -29.25 12.49
N VAL A 8 50.70 -29.86 11.70
CA VAL A 8 49.88 -29.14 10.72
C VAL A 8 48.69 -28.55 11.48
N LEU A 9 48.76 -27.25 11.75
CA LEU A 9 47.60 -26.44 12.10
C LEU A 9 46.68 -26.41 10.86
N LEU A 10 45.68 -27.31 10.84
CA LEU A 10 44.48 -27.06 10.05
C LEU A 10 43.77 -25.87 10.68
N ALA A 11 43.99 -24.67 10.12
CA ALA A 11 43.06 -23.58 10.30
C ALA A 11 41.78 -23.98 9.56
N THR A 12 40.80 -24.49 10.31
CA THR A 12 39.42 -24.54 9.84
C THR A 12 38.99 -23.10 9.59
N LEU A 13 39.02 -22.70 8.33
CA LEU A 13 38.38 -21.50 7.84
C LEU A 13 36.87 -21.74 7.96
N THR A 14 36.32 -21.50 9.15
CA THR A 14 34.89 -21.29 9.30
C THR A 14 34.59 -19.99 8.55
N ILE A 15 34.20 -20.13 7.28
CA ILE A 15 33.48 -19.09 6.56
C ILE A 15 32.17 -18.96 7.31
N GLY A 16 32.16 -18.14 8.36
CA GLY A 16 30.92 -17.57 8.86
C GLY A 16 30.37 -16.74 7.72
N LEU A 17 29.37 -17.27 7.00
CA LEU A 17 28.47 -16.44 6.22
C LEU A 17 27.85 -15.46 7.22
N VAL A 18 28.45 -14.29 7.38
CA VAL A 18 27.77 -13.17 7.98
C VAL A 18 26.72 -12.78 6.94
N CYS A 19 25.51 -13.27 7.14
CA CYS A 19 24.34 -12.97 6.32
C CYS A 19 24.05 -11.47 6.49
N ALA A 20 24.72 -10.64 5.69
CA ALA A 20 24.68 -9.19 5.83
C ALA A 20 23.34 -8.64 5.32
N THR A 21 22.65 -7.87 6.15
CA THR A 21 21.49 -7.06 5.78
C THR A 21 21.85 -6.07 4.68
N SER A 22 21.06 -6.01 3.60
CA SER A 22 21.23 -5.04 2.53
C SER A 22 20.56 -3.72 2.93
N ALA A 23 21.33 -2.64 3.03
CA ALA A 23 20.82 -1.30 3.31
C ALA A 23 20.55 -0.56 1.99
N VAL A 24 19.32 -0.65 1.48
CA VAL A 24 18.95 -0.09 0.17
C VAL A 24 18.50 1.36 0.32
N LYS A 25 19.15 2.29 -0.38
CA LYS A 25 18.75 3.70 -0.43
C LYS A 25 17.62 3.87 -1.42
N VAL A 26 16.49 4.38 -0.97
CA VAL A 26 15.29 4.50 -1.78
C VAL A 26 14.77 5.93 -1.77
N ALA A 27 14.08 6.29 -2.84
CA ALA A 27 13.28 7.50 -2.90
C ALA A 27 11.91 7.24 -3.53
N ALA A 28 10.89 7.93 -3.01
CA ALA A 28 9.54 7.95 -3.57
C ALA A 28 9.16 9.40 -3.89
N VAL A 29 8.87 9.68 -5.16
CA VAL A 29 8.45 11.00 -5.62
C VAL A 29 6.93 11.07 -5.52
N GLN A 30 6.42 12.02 -4.74
CA GLN A 30 5.01 12.41 -4.73
C GLN A 30 4.84 13.55 -5.73
N TYR A 31 4.00 13.37 -6.74
CA TYR A 31 3.93 14.27 -7.89
C TYR A 31 2.52 14.78 -8.18
N THR A 32 2.36 16.08 -8.42
CA THR A 32 1.14 16.65 -8.99
C THR A 32 1.33 16.87 -10.49
N SER A 33 0.45 16.28 -11.31
CA SER A 33 0.45 16.55 -12.75
C SER A 33 0.31 18.04 -13.04
N ARG A 34 1.10 18.50 -14.01
CA ARG A 34 1.13 19.87 -14.53
C ARG A 34 0.28 20.01 -15.78
N ALA A 35 -0.48 18.99 -16.15
CA ALA A 35 -1.34 19.02 -17.32
C ALA A 35 -2.32 20.21 -17.27
N VAL A 36 -2.61 20.78 -18.43
CA VAL A 36 -3.51 21.90 -18.63
C VAL A 36 -4.57 21.44 -19.63
N ILE A 37 -5.84 21.57 -19.24
CA ILE A 37 -7.00 21.02 -19.98
C ILE A 37 -7.07 21.53 -21.43
N SER A 38 -6.70 22.79 -21.67
CA SER A 38 -6.76 23.40 -23.00
C SER A 38 -5.69 22.92 -23.97
N ASP A 39 -4.64 22.26 -23.46
CA ASP A 39 -3.44 21.95 -24.23
C ASP A 39 -3.54 20.55 -24.83
N SER A 40 -2.73 20.30 -25.87
CA SER A 40 -2.76 19.02 -26.53
C SER A 40 -2.26 17.89 -25.61
N PRO A 41 -2.71 16.64 -25.78
CA PRO A 41 -2.24 15.53 -24.98
C PRO A 41 -0.71 15.37 -24.96
N ILE A 42 -0.05 15.59 -26.09
CA ILE A 42 1.40 15.45 -26.21
C ILE A 42 2.15 16.56 -25.46
N ASP A 43 1.61 17.79 -25.46
CA ASP A 43 2.17 18.91 -24.70
C ASP A 43 2.06 18.67 -23.19
N ASN A 44 0.94 18.07 -22.75
CA ASN A 44 0.74 17.68 -21.36
C ASN A 44 1.71 16.56 -20.95
N LEU A 45 1.88 15.53 -21.78
CA LEU A 45 2.89 14.48 -21.55
C LEU A 45 4.29 15.09 -21.41
N ALA A 46 4.69 15.92 -22.37
CA ALA A 46 6.01 16.56 -22.39
C ALA A 46 6.27 17.40 -21.13
N ARG A 47 5.25 18.14 -20.67
CA ARG A 47 5.35 18.94 -19.45
C ARG A 47 5.50 18.08 -18.20
N ASP A 48 4.77 16.98 -18.10
CA ASP A 48 4.87 16.07 -16.96
C ASP A 48 6.19 15.30 -16.95
N LEU A 49 6.67 14.85 -18.11
CA LEU A 49 8.01 14.27 -18.26
C LEU A 49 9.10 15.25 -17.81
N ALA A 50 9.04 16.52 -18.24
CA ALA A 50 10.01 17.53 -17.83
C ALA A 50 9.96 17.81 -16.31
N GLY A 51 8.76 17.86 -15.72
CA GLY A 51 8.56 18.04 -14.28
C GLY A 51 9.16 16.90 -13.46
N LEU A 52 8.83 15.65 -13.82
CA LEU A 52 9.37 14.45 -13.20
C LEU A 52 10.88 14.32 -13.42
N GLY A 53 11.36 14.59 -14.63
CA GLY A 53 12.78 14.55 -14.98
C GLY A 53 13.62 15.50 -14.12
N LYS A 54 13.10 16.70 -13.82
CA LYS A 54 13.73 17.62 -12.88
C LYS A 54 13.79 17.04 -11.46
N LEU A 55 12.67 16.53 -10.95
CA LEU A 55 12.61 15.95 -9.59
C LEU A 55 13.53 14.74 -9.45
N VAL A 56 13.56 13.84 -10.43
CA VAL A 56 14.47 12.68 -10.46
C VAL A 56 15.92 13.13 -10.56
N GLY A 57 16.23 14.11 -11.41
CA GLY A 57 17.58 14.67 -11.52
C GLY A 57 18.08 15.32 -10.23
N ASP A 58 17.20 16.03 -9.51
CA ASP A 58 17.51 16.59 -8.19
C ASP A 58 17.67 15.48 -7.13
N THR A 59 16.80 14.48 -7.15
CA THR A 59 16.83 13.32 -6.23
C THR A 59 18.10 12.48 -6.43
N ALA A 60 18.55 12.31 -7.67
CA ALA A 60 19.75 11.55 -8.01
C ALA A 60 21.03 12.10 -7.36
N LYS A 61 21.04 13.39 -6.94
CA LYS A 61 22.15 14.00 -6.20
C LYS A 61 22.43 13.29 -4.87
N SER A 62 21.43 12.70 -4.22
CA SER A 62 21.60 11.89 -3.01
C SER A 62 21.98 10.43 -3.29
N ARG A 63 22.11 10.05 -4.56
CA ARG A 63 22.45 8.70 -5.05
C ARG A 63 21.59 7.59 -4.43
N PRO A 64 20.25 7.64 -4.60
CA PRO A 64 19.40 6.50 -4.26
C PRO A 64 19.71 5.32 -5.19
N ASP A 65 19.54 4.10 -4.68
CA ASP A 65 19.63 2.88 -5.47
C ASP A 65 18.35 2.69 -6.31
N LEU A 66 17.19 3.06 -5.76
CA LEU A 66 15.87 2.95 -6.39
C LEU A 66 15.05 4.24 -6.22
N VAL A 67 14.42 4.71 -7.29
CA VAL A 67 13.44 5.82 -7.30
C VAL A 67 12.12 5.30 -7.86
N VAL A 68 11.02 5.52 -7.15
CA VAL A 68 9.65 5.17 -7.59
C VAL A 68 8.85 6.44 -7.86
N LEU A 69 8.16 6.47 -9.00
CA LEU A 69 7.28 7.57 -9.43
C LEU A 69 5.80 7.17 -9.31
N PRO A 70 4.86 8.11 -9.21
CA PRO A 70 3.45 7.79 -9.03
C PRO A 70 2.78 7.19 -10.26
N GLU A 71 1.72 6.42 -10.01
CA GLU A 71 0.82 5.95 -11.06
C GLU A 71 0.17 7.13 -11.77
N ALA A 72 -0.07 6.99 -13.08
CA ALA A 72 -0.86 7.93 -13.86
C ALA A 72 -0.34 9.38 -13.87
N SER A 73 0.87 9.62 -13.37
CA SER A 73 1.51 10.94 -13.32
C SER A 73 1.73 11.56 -14.71
N LEU A 74 1.79 10.73 -15.76
CA LEU A 74 1.99 11.15 -17.15
C LEU A 74 0.71 11.20 -17.99
N TRP A 75 -0.39 10.62 -17.52
CA TRP A 75 -1.56 10.36 -18.37
C TRP A 75 -2.90 10.41 -17.65
N GLY A 76 -2.96 10.34 -16.32
CA GLY A 76 -4.20 10.20 -15.54
C GLY A 76 -5.17 11.36 -15.69
N TRP A 77 -4.66 12.54 -16.05
CA TRP A 77 -5.48 13.71 -16.38
C TRP A 77 -6.45 13.44 -17.55
N ILE A 78 -6.19 12.46 -18.44
CA ILE A 78 -7.15 12.08 -19.48
C ILE A 78 -8.45 11.54 -18.88
N LEU A 79 -8.42 10.83 -17.75
CA LEU A 79 -9.61 10.21 -17.20
C LEU A 79 -10.53 11.25 -16.55
N GLY A 80 -9.96 12.21 -15.83
CA GLY A 80 -10.71 13.29 -15.21
C GLY A 80 -11.33 14.27 -16.22
N TYR A 81 -10.67 14.53 -17.35
CA TYR A 81 -11.12 15.53 -18.33
C TYR A 81 -12.39 15.12 -19.09
N TYR A 82 -12.63 13.82 -19.24
CA TYR A 82 -13.73 13.30 -20.04
C TYR A 82 -14.85 12.68 -19.19
N ASN A 83 -15.07 13.22 -17.98
CA ASN A 83 -16.25 13.09 -17.11
C ASN A 83 -16.84 11.69 -16.85
N GLY A 84 -16.13 10.61 -17.18
CA GLY A 84 -16.60 9.26 -16.98
C GLY A 84 -17.96 8.96 -17.65
N THR A 85 -18.18 9.45 -18.87
CA THR A 85 -19.29 9.02 -19.75
C THR A 85 -18.77 8.13 -20.87
N ASP A 86 -19.61 7.31 -21.49
CA ASP A 86 -19.17 6.43 -22.59
C ASP A 86 -18.51 7.19 -23.75
N ALA A 87 -19.05 8.36 -24.09
CA ALA A 87 -18.46 9.24 -25.11
C ALA A 87 -17.13 9.83 -24.62
N GLY A 88 -17.08 10.20 -23.34
CA GLY A 88 -15.89 10.66 -22.68
C GLY A 88 -14.76 9.62 -22.65
N ASP A 89 -15.06 8.36 -22.35
CA ASP A 89 -14.06 7.29 -22.35
C ASP A 89 -13.49 6.98 -23.71
N GLN A 90 -14.34 7.07 -24.73
CA GLN A 90 -13.87 6.91 -26.10
C GLN A 90 -12.82 7.98 -26.38
N GLU A 91 -13.07 9.22 -25.97
CA GLU A 91 -12.13 10.33 -26.14
C GLU A 91 -10.89 10.20 -25.24
N ALA A 92 -11.05 9.80 -23.98
CA ALA A 92 -9.95 9.47 -23.07
C ALA A 92 -9.06 8.38 -23.68
N ARG A 93 -9.66 7.36 -24.27
CA ARG A 93 -8.94 6.32 -25.01
C ARG A 93 -8.21 6.90 -26.20
N ARG A 94 -8.80 7.82 -26.98
CA ARG A 94 -8.12 8.47 -28.13
C ARG A 94 -6.92 9.29 -27.68
N ALA A 95 -7.09 10.12 -26.65
CA ALA A 95 -6.02 10.93 -26.06
C ALA A 95 -4.91 10.02 -25.50
N GLY A 96 -5.27 8.96 -24.78
CA GLY A 96 -4.34 7.94 -24.28
C GLY A 96 -3.47 7.33 -25.38
N ARG A 97 -4.00 7.15 -26.60
CA ARG A 97 -3.19 6.67 -27.75
C ARG A 97 -2.07 7.61 -28.13
N SER A 98 -2.26 8.92 -27.99
CA SER A 98 -1.25 9.90 -28.39
C SER A 98 -0.10 10.04 -27.40
N VAL A 99 -0.28 9.60 -26.15
CA VAL A 99 0.72 9.74 -25.08
C VAL A 99 1.31 8.41 -24.60
N ALA A 100 0.89 7.30 -25.21
CA ALA A 100 1.36 5.96 -24.87
C ALA A 100 2.67 5.62 -25.59
N HIS A 101 3.45 4.73 -24.98
CA HIS A 101 4.45 3.97 -25.72
C HIS A 101 3.74 2.98 -26.67
N HIS A 102 4.19 2.90 -27.92
CA HIS A 102 3.65 1.98 -28.94
C HIS A 102 4.65 0.88 -29.27
N GLY A 103 4.14 -0.34 -29.49
CA GLY A 103 4.93 -1.53 -29.74
C GLY A 103 5.25 -2.29 -28.45
N ASP A 104 5.90 -3.44 -28.59
CA ASP A 104 6.18 -4.33 -27.46
C ASP A 104 7.37 -3.85 -26.61
N ILE A 105 7.17 -3.82 -25.29
CA ILE A 105 8.25 -3.59 -24.33
C ILE A 105 9.12 -4.85 -24.20
N THR A 106 10.40 -4.72 -24.55
CA THR A 106 11.38 -5.83 -24.46
C THR A 106 12.30 -5.66 -23.25
N ILE A 107 12.39 -6.69 -22.40
CA ILE A 107 13.35 -6.72 -21.28
C ILE A 107 14.78 -6.63 -21.82
N GLY A 108 15.59 -5.75 -21.23
CA GLY A 108 16.95 -5.43 -21.68
C GLY A 108 17.04 -4.37 -22.76
N TRP A 109 15.92 -3.93 -23.34
CA TRP A 109 15.91 -2.80 -24.26
C TRP A 109 16.32 -1.51 -23.54
N ARG A 110 17.10 -0.68 -24.22
CA ARG A 110 17.54 0.64 -23.75
C ARG A 110 17.50 1.64 -24.88
N GLN A 111 17.21 2.89 -24.56
CA GLN A 111 17.25 3.97 -25.54
C GLN A 111 18.70 4.22 -25.99
N PRO A 112 19.03 4.11 -27.29
CA PRO A 112 20.43 4.13 -27.74
C PRO A 112 21.16 5.46 -27.57
N THR A 113 20.44 6.58 -27.65
CA THR A 113 21.02 7.92 -27.63
C THR A 113 20.38 8.76 -26.54
N CYS A 114 21.16 9.14 -25.52
CA CYS A 114 20.67 9.92 -24.40
C CYS A 114 21.53 11.17 -24.18
N LYS A 115 20.89 12.32 -24.10
CA LYS A 115 21.51 13.62 -23.75
C LYS A 115 20.53 14.44 -22.92
N TRP A 116 21.04 15.17 -21.92
CA TRP A 116 20.20 16.07 -21.12
C TRP A 116 19.42 17.10 -21.95
N SER A 117 20.02 17.60 -23.05
CA SER A 117 19.33 18.51 -23.97
C SER A 117 18.10 17.87 -24.64
N MET A 118 18.09 16.54 -24.80
CA MET A 118 16.95 15.78 -25.35
C MET A 118 15.83 15.58 -24.32
N LEU A 119 16.07 15.84 -23.03
CA LEU A 119 15.04 15.76 -21.97
C LEU A 119 14.33 17.10 -21.71
N ASN A 120 14.72 18.18 -22.39
CA ASN A 120 14.10 19.51 -22.27
C ASN A 120 12.76 19.62 -23.04
N CYS A 121 12.38 18.61 -23.81
CA CYS A 121 11.11 18.46 -24.56
C CYS A 121 10.72 19.54 -25.58
N GLN A 122 11.37 20.71 -25.61
CA GLN A 122 11.06 21.75 -26.60
C GLN A 122 11.57 21.42 -28.02
N GLU A 123 12.57 20.53 -28.15
CA GLU A 123 13.23 20.22 -29.42
C GLU A 123 13.49 18.72 -29.61
N SER A 124 12.83 17.86 -28.83
CA SER A 124 13.18 16.43 -28.76
C SER A 124 11.97 15.53 -28.92
N SER A 125 12.02 14.66 -29.94
CA SER A 125 11.04 13.60 -30.14
C SER A 125 11.06 12.54 -29.04
N GLN A 126 12.10 12.49 -28.19
CA GLN A 126 12.14 11.55 -27.06
C GLN A 126 11.08 11.84 -26.01
N CYS A 127 10.53 13.05 -25.95
CA CYS A 127 9.42 13.37 -25.05
C CYS A 127 8.05 12.95 -25.63
N GLU A 128 8.01 12.46 -26.88
CA GLU A 128 6.79 11.91 -27.47
C GLU A 128 6.58 10.45 -27.09
N ASP A 129 7.64 9.74 -26.67
CA ASP A 129 7.58 8.37 -26.17
C ASP A 129 8.06 8.30 -24.72
N PRO A 130 7.15 8.05 -23.75
CA PRO A 130 7.52 8.03 -22.35
C PRO A 130 8.54 6.93 -22.02
N LEU A 131 8.53 5.78 -22.73
CA LEU A 131 9.49 4.70 -22.48
C LEU A 131 10.92 5.14 -22.82
N ALA A 132 11.10 5.82 -23.95
CA ALA A 132 12.40 6.33 -24.38
C ALA A 132 12.92 7.44 -23.46
N TYR A 133 12.05 8.37 -23.05
CA TYR A 133 12.40 9.43 -22.10
C TYR A 133 12.89 8.84 -20.78
N LEU A 134 12.12 7.92 -20.19
CA LEU A 134 12.41 7.35 -18.88
C LEU A 134 13.66 6.46 -18.89
N SER A 135 13.88 5.71 -19.97
CA SER A 135 15.14 4.97 -20.21
C SER A 135 16.34 5.92 -20.19
N CYS A 136 16.27 7.05 -20.89
CA CYS A 136 17.34 8.05 -20.88
C CYS A 136 17.50 8.77 -19.54
N LEU A 137 16.40 9.11 -18.87
CA LEU A 137 16.43 9.72 -17.54
C LEU A 137 17.17 8.82 -16.54
N SER A 138 16.82 7.52 -16.52
CA SER A 138 17.45 6.50 -15.68
C SER A 138 18.96 6.41 -15.96
N SER A 139 19.35 6.32 -17.24
CA SER A 139 20.74 6.24 -17.68
C SER A 139 21.57 7.49 -17.31
N LEU A 140 21.01 8.68 -17.54
CA LEU A 140 21.70 9.96 -17.30
C LEU A 140 21.80 10.31 -15.81
N THR A 141 20.93 9.75 -14.98
CA THR A 141 20.94 9.95 -13.52
C THR A 141 21.58 8.80 -12.75
N ASN A 142 21.83 7.66 -13.40
CA ASN A 142 22.44 6.46 -12.83
C ASN A 142 21.69 5.96 -11.57
N VAL A 143 20.35 5.86 -11.67
CA VAL A 143 19.47 5.30 -10.64
C VAL A 143 18.64 4.18 -11.23
N THR A 144 18.20 3.20 -10.44
CA THR A 144 17.10 2.34 -10.88
C THR A 144 15.80 3.13 -10.75
N LEU A 145 15.04 3.23 -11.84
CA LEU A 145 13.82 4.03 -11.91
C LEU A 145 12.61 3.13 -12.13
N VAL A 146 11.57 3.27 -11.31
CA VAL A 146 10.27 2.65 -11.53
C VAL A 146 9.25 3.75 -11.82
N ALA A 147 8.55 3.62 -12.94
CA ALA A 147 7.64 4.65 -13.43
C ALA A 147 6.42 4.04 -14.13
N ASN A 148 5.32 4.78 -14.15
CA ASN A 148 4.06 4.35 -14.74
C ASN A 148 3.76 5.08 -16.06
N ILE A 149 3.42 4.32 -17.10
CA ILE A 149 3.13 4.81 -18.46
C ILE A 149 1.83 4.19 -19.00
N LEU A 150 1.28 4.78 -20.06
CA LEU A 150 0.40 4.04 -20.95
C LEU A 150 1.21 3.24 -21.95
N HIS A 151 0.82 2.00 -22.17
CA HIS A 151 1.45 1.10 -23.13
C HIS A 151 0.40 0.56 -24.11
N ARG A 152 0.74 0.61 -25.39
CA ARG A 152 -0.08 0.13 -26.50
C ARG A 152 0.70 -0.86 -27.36
N PRO A 153 0.64 -2.16 -27.04
CA PRO A 153 1.22 -3.18 -27.90
C PRO A 153 0.42 -3.29 -29.21
N ASP A 154 0.99 -3.98 -30.20
CA ASP A 154 0.43 -4.11 -31.55
C ASP A 154 -0.96 -4.80 -31.61
N THR A 155 -1.38 -5.41 -30.49
CA THR A 155 -2.72 -5.99 -30.30
C THR A 155 -3.86 -4.95 -30.27
N GLY A 156 -3.55 -3.66 -30.23
CA GLY A 156 -4.54 -2.57 -30.19
C GLY A 156 -5.11 -2.26 -28.80
N LYS A 157 -4.63 -2.98 -27.77
CA LYS A 157 -4.96 -2.78 -26.35
C LYS A 157 -4.25 -1.55 -25.76
N GLN A 158 -4.76 -1.06 -24.65
CA GLN A 158 -4.19 0.06 -23.89
C GLN A 158 -4.09 -0.29 -22.42
N TYR A 159 -2.87 -0.39 -21.90
CA TYR A 159 -2.63 -0.83 -20.53
C TYR A 159 -2.03 0.28 -19.68
N ASN A 160 -2.52 0.39 -18.45
CA ASN A 160 -1.80 1.05 -17.36
C ASN A 160 -0.60 0.16 -17.00
N THR A 161 0.62 0.69 -17.18
CA THR A 161 1.85 -0.13 -17.17
C THR A 161 2.92 0.48 -16.29
N GLU A 162 3.36 -0.25 -15.28
CA GLU A 162 4.57 0.08 -14.51
C GLU A 162 5.80 -0.54 -15.16
N VAL A 163 6.88 0.21 -15.28
CA VAL A 163 8.13 -0.21 -15.92
C VAL A 163 9.30 0.11 -15.00
N ALA A 164 10.18 -0.87 -14.80
CA ALA A 164 11.45 -0.73 -14.11
C ALA A 164 12.59 -0.56 -15.12
N PHE A 165 13.43 0.45 -14.90
CA PHE A 165 14.63 0.73 -15.68
C PHE A 165 15.87 0.62 -14.79
N GLY A 166 16.92 0.01 -15.32
CA GLY A 166 18.23 -0.07 -14.67
C GLY A 166 18.98 1.26 -14.72
N PRO A 167 20.08 1.38 -13.95
CA PRO A 167 20.91 2.58 -13.94
C PRO A 167 21.59 2.85 -15.29
N ASP A 168 21.63 1.88 -16.21
CA ASP A 168 22.10 2.04 -17.58
C ASP A 168 20.98 2.41 -18.57
N GLY A 169 19.73 2.49 -18.10
CA GLY A 169 18.54 2.74 -18.89
C GLY A 169 17.85 1.49 -19.44
N ALA A 170 18.36 0.28 -19.18
CA ALA A 170 17.75 -0.95 -19.68
C ALA A 170 16.44 -1.28 -18.94
N VAL A 171 15.41 -1.71 -19.66
CA VAL A 171 14.17 -2.23 -19.05
C VAL A 171 14.48 -3.51 -18.27
N LEU A 172 14.28 -3.51 -16.96
CA LEU A 172 14.49 -4.67 -16.09
C LEU A 172 13.25 -5.55 -16.02
N GLN A 173 12.07 -4.93 -15.98
CA GLN A 173 10.77 -5.58 -15.91
C GLN A 173 9.65 -4.59 -16.24
N TYR A 174 8.48 -5.08 -16.62
CA TYR A 174 7.25 -4.29 -16.66
C TYR A 174 6.04 -5.08 -16.17
N TYR A 175 4.98 -4.37 -15.79
CA TYR A 175 3.75 -4.93 -15.26
C TYR A 175 2.54 -4.16 -15.78
N HIS A 176 1.54 -4.86 -16.31
CA HIS A 176 0.24 -4.26 -16.64
C HIS A 176 -0.66 -4.37 -15.41
N LYS A 177 -1.16 -3.24 -14.90
CA LYS A 177 -2.06 -3.17 -13.75
C LYS A 177 -3.20 -4.17 -13.93
N TRP A 178 -3.36 -5.06 -12.96
CA TRP A 178 -4.36 -6.12 -13.04
C TRP A 178 -5.73 -5.60 -12.61
N HIS A 179 -5.81 -5.00 -11.43
CA HIS A 179 -7.07 -4.58 -10.83
C HIS A 179 -7.31 -3.10 -11.16
N LEU A 180 -8.09 -2.84 -12.21
CA LEU A 180 -8.46 -1.49 -12.61
C LEU A 180 -9.40 -0.83 -11.59
N PHE A 181 -9.24 0.47 -11.38
CA PHE A 181 -10.04 1.35 -10.53
C PHE A 181 -10.52 2.60 -11.29
N GLY A 182 -11.72 2.52 -11.87
CA GLY A 182 -12.38 3.64 -12.56
C GLY A 182 -11.86 3.95 -13.97
N GLU A 183 -10.85 3.25 -14.49
CA GLU A 183 -10.26 3.57 -15.80
C GLU A 183 -10.94 2.86 -16.98
N THR A 184 -11.86 1.92 -16.73
CA THR A 184 -12.58 1.19 -17.80
C THR A 184 -13.66 2.08 -18.44
N PRO A 185 -13.90 2.00 -19.76
CA PRO A 185 -13.21 1.21 -20.79
C PRO A 185 -12.05 1.93 -21.50
N ALA A 186 -11.62 3.10 -20.99
CA ALA A 186 -10.50 3.83 -21.60
C ALA A 186 -9.20 3.01 -21.54
N ILE A 187 -8.99 2.30 -20.44
CA ILE A 187 -7.89 1.36 -20.19
C ILE A 187 -8.43 -0.07 -20.20
N ASP A 188 -7.67 -0.99 -20.81
CA ASP A 188 -7.98 -2.42 -20.88
C ASP A 188 -7.38 -3.15 -19.66
N GLN A 189 -8.16 -4.05 -19.07
CA GLN A 189 -7.66 -5.00 -18.07
C GLN A 189 -6.87 -6.13 -18.77
N PRO A 190 -5.69 -6.53 -18.27
CA PRO A 190 -4.97 -7.67 -18.82
C PRO A 190 -5.74 -8.97 -18.58
N VAL A 191 -5.63 -9.91 -19.52
CA VAL A 191 -6.36 -11.20 -19.45
C VAL A 191 -5.62 -12.31 -18.69
N THR A 192 -4.35 -12.10 -18.29
CA THR A 192 -3.48 -13.14 -17.70
C THR A 192 -2.63 -12.63 -16.55
N LYS A 193 -2.66 -13.34 -15.42
CA LYS A 193 -2.00 -12.94 -14.17
C LYS A 193 -0.52 -13.08 -14.32
N LYS A 194 0.22 -12.00 -14.04
CA LYS A 194 1.67 -11.97 -14.15
C LYS A 194 2.28 -11.38 -12.90
N LEU A 195 3.17 -12.14 -12.27
CA LEU A 195 4.08 -11.63 -11.27
C LEU A 195 5.22 -10.93 -11.99
N ALA A 196 5.45 -9.66 -11.66
CA ALA A 196 6.50 -8.86 -12.25
C ALA A 196 7.57 -8.57 -11.20
N VAL A 197 8.71 -9.26 -11.33
CA VAL A 197 9.82 -9.21 -10.37
C VAL A 197 11.13 -9.00 -11.11
N PHE A 198 12.04 -8.21 -10.53
CA PHE A 198 13.41 -8.06 -10.98
C PHE A 198 14.40 -8.06 -9.80
N ALA A 199 15.67 -8.38 -10.06
CA ALA A 199 16.74 -8.24 -9.07
C ALA A 199 17.30 -6.81 -9.12
N LEU A 200 17.45 -6.16 -7.98
CA LEU A 200 18.01 -4.81 -7.90
C LEU A 200 19.48 -4.85 -8.35
N PRO A 201 19.93 -4.05 -9.35
CA PRO A 201 21.28 -4.20 -9.93
C PRO A 201 22.43 -4.08 -8.92
N GLN A 202 22.29 -3.21 -7.92
CA GLN A 202 23.29 -2.97 -6.89
C GLN A 202 23.28 -4.06 -5.80
N TYR A 203 22.16 -4.76 -5.65
CA TYR A 203 21.94 -5.81 -4.64
C TYR A 203 21.18 -6.99 -5.27
N PRO A 204 21.85 -7.90 -6.00
CA PRO A 204 21.18 -8.98 -6.74
C PRO A 204 20.34 -9.93 -5.87
N THR A 205 20.56 -9.96 -4.55
CA THR A 205 19.77 -10.72 -3.57
C THR A 205 18.47 -10.03 -3.17
N VAL A 206 18.32 -8.73 -3.46
CA VAL A 206 17.09 -7.97 -3.24
C VAL A 206 16.24 -8.08 -4.49
N LYS A 207 15.12 -8.80 -4.38
CA LYS A 207 14.13 -8.93 -5.44
C LYS A 207 13.02 -7.92 -5.23
N VAL A 208 12.80 -7.09 -6.24
CA VAL A 208 11.81 -6.01 -6.25
C VAL A 208 10.58 -6.46 -7.02
N GLY A 209 9.42 -6.44 -6.37
CA GLY A 209 8.11 -6.62 -7.00
C GLY A 209 7.54 -5.30 -7.51
N LEU A 210 6.88 -5.35 -8.67
CA LEU A 210 6.11 -4.24 -9.24
C LEU A 210 4.63 -4.39 -8.86
N LEU A 211 3.98 -3.29 -8.48
CA LEU A 211 2.61 -3.24 -7.99
C LEU A 211 1.98 -1.87 -8.24
N VAL A 212 0.72 -1.85 -8.71
CA VAL A 212 0.05 -0.59 -9.05
C VAL A 212 -1.26 -0.41 -8.26
N CYS A 213 -1.27 0.59 -7.38
CA CYS A 213 -2.47 1.15 -6.75
C CYS A 213 -3.45 0.11 -6.19
N TYR A 214 -4.64 -0.03 -6.79
CA TYR A 214 -5.72 -0.91 -6.33
C TYR A 214 -5.31 -2.38 -6.24
N ASP A 215 -4.26 -2.82 -6.95
CA ASP A 215 -3.67 -4.14 -6.79
C ASP A 215 -3.24 -4.45 -5.34
N LEU A 216 -2.95 -3.40 -4.53
CA LEU A 216 -2.60 -3.56 -3.12
C LEU A 216 -3.69 -4.29 -2.33
N LEU A 217 -4.96 -4.18 -2.72
CA LEU A 217 -6.09 -4.81 -2.02
C LEU A 217 -6.33 -6.28 -2.40
N PHE A 218 -5.48 -6.83 -3.27
CA PHE A 218 -5.58 -8.20 -3.77
C PHE A 218 -4.32 -8.97 -3.35
N VAL A 219 -4.34 -9.42 -2.09
CA VAL A 219 -3.23 -10.04 -1.38
C VAL A 219 -2.81 -11.40 -1.92
N SER A 220 -3.64 -12.15 -2.66
CA SER A 220 -3.21 -13.44 -3.22
C SER A 220 -2.01 -13.28 -4.16
N ASN A 221 -2.05 -12.26 -5.02
CA ASN A 221 -0.95 -11.89 -5.92
C ASN A 221 0.31 -11.56 -5.12
N LEU A 222 0.16 -10.77 -4.07
CA LEU A 222 1.25 -10.29 -3.23
C LEU A 222 1.91 -11.43 -2.46
N ILE A 223 1.10 -12.31 -1.86
CA ILE A 223 1.58 -13.49 -1.15
C ILE A 223 2.31 -14.41 -2.11
N GLU A 224 1.77 -14.67 -3.30
CA GLU A 224 2.44 -15.47 -4.32
C GLU A 224 3.77 -14.85 -4.75
N MET A 225 3.81 -13.53 -4.92
CA MET A 225 5.00 -12.77 -5.27
C MET A 225 6.09 -12.91 -4.20
N VAL A 226 5.75 -12.78 -2.92
CA VAL A 226 6.68 -12.93 -1.80
C VAL A 226 7.13 -14.38 -1.66
N GLN A 227 6.20 -15.32 -1.56
CA GLN A 227 6.51 -16.72 -1.24
C GLN A 227 7.17 -17.47 -2.39
N ARG A 228 6.68 -17.31 -3.63
CA ARG A 228 7.20 -18.07 -4.79
C ARG A 228 8.35 -17.36 -5.47
N SER A 229 8.32 -16.03 -5.55
CA SER A 229 9.36 -15.27 -6.25
C SER A 229 10.45 -14.74 -5.33
N GLY A 230 10.27 -14.81 -4.00
CA GLY A 230 11.27 -14.36 -3.01
C GLY A 230 11.41 -12.83 -2.97
N VAL A 231 10.33 -12.10 -3.28
CA VAL A 231 10.31 -10.64 -3.19
C VAL A 231 10.55 -10.18 -1.76
N SER A 232 11.42 -9.20 -1.59
CA SER A 232 11.79 -8.60 -0.30
C SER A 232 11.63 -7.08 -0.27
N LEU A 233 11.31 -6.46 -1.42
CA LEU A 233 11.00 -5.05 -1.59
C LEU A 233 9.89 -4.90 -2.64
N ILE A 234 8.91 -4.04 -2.40
CA ILE A 234 7.87 -3.69 -3.39
C ILE A 234 8.05 -2.22 -3.80
N ALA A 235 8.12 -1.99 -5.11
CA ALA A 235 7.94 -0.67 -5.68
C ALA A 235 6.44 -0.48 -5.98
N PHE A 236 5.83 0.54 -5.38
CA PHE A 236 4.40 0.75 -5.42
C PHE A 236 4.08 2.14 -5.99
N SER A 237 3.71 2.17 -7.27
CA SER A 237 3.18 3.35 -7.93
C SER A 237 1.68 3.44 -7.68
N THR A 238 1.18 4.59 -7.21
CA THR A 238 -0.25 4.75 -6.93
C THR A 238 -0.77 6.15 -7.23
N SER A 239 -2.07 6.25 -7.52
CA SER A 239 -2.86 7.47 -7.61
C SER A 239 -4.06 7.34 -6.65
N TRP A 240 -3.75 7.21 -5.36
CA TRP A 240 -4.74 6.88 -4.33
C TRP A 240 -5.41 8.12 -3.76
N ALA A 241 -6.75 8.13 -3.79
CA ALA A 241 -7.60 9.04 -3.02
C ALA A 241 -8.03 8.34 -1.72
N SER A 242 -7.66 8.92 -0.57
CA SER A 242 -7.94 8.29 0.73
C SER A 242 -9.40 8.45 1.13
N ALA A 243 -9.99 7.43 1.74
CA ALA A 243 -11.34 7.44 2.26
C ALA A 243 -11.36 7.60 3.79
N TYR A 244 -11.74 8.79 4.21
CA TYR A 244 -11.70 9.15 5.61
C TYR A 244 -12.99 8.75 6.34
N PRO A 245 -12.91 8.39 7.64
CA PRO A 245 -11.72 8.32 8.50
C PRO A 245 -11.13 6.91 8.69
N SER A 246 -11.79 5.87 8.19
CA SER A 246 -11.40 4.47 8.42
C SER A 246 -10.26 3.99 7.51
N TYR A 247 -9.99 4.68 6.40
CA TYR A 247 -9.16 4.12 5.35
C TYR A 247 -8.30 5.17 4.63
N ASN A 248 -7.10 5.43 5.16
CA ASN A 248 -6.12 6.27 4.45
C ASN A 248 -4.97 5.44 3.88
N VAL A 249 -4.38 5.95 2.81
CA VAL A 249 -3.39 5.22 2.03
C VAL A 249 -2.12 4.91 2.81
N VAL A 250 -1.66 5.79 3.71
CA VAL A 250 -0.41 5.58 4.46
C VAL A 250 -0.56 4.53 5.56
N MET A 251 -1.75 4.44 6.18
CA MET A 251 -2.11 3.37 7.10
C MET A 251 -2.09 2.01 6.38
N GLU A 252 -2.66 1.95 5.18
CA GLU A 252 -2.73 0.73 4.38
C GLU A 252 -1.35 0.27 3.90
N GLN A 253 -0.56 1.18 3.33
CA GLN A 253 0.82 0.91 2.93
C GLN A 253 1.64 0.31 4.08
N GLN A 254 1.51 0.87 5.29
CA GLN A 254 2.21 0.37 6.46
C GLN A 254 1.73 -1.02 6.89
N ALA A 255 0.42 -1.23 6.92
CA ALA A 255 -0.18 -2.51 7.29
C ALA A 255 0.25 -3.62 6.32
N MET A 256 0.29 -3.31 5.02
CA MET A 256 0.73 -4.25 3.97
C MET A 256 2.21 -4.59 4.08
N ALA A 257 3.10 -3.62 4.33
CA ALA A 257 4.52 -3.88 4.55
C ALA A 257 4.74 -4.85 5.73
N ARG A 258 4.01 -4.63 6.85
CA ARG A 258 3.98 -5.56 8.00
C ARG A 258 3.47 -6.94 7.65
N PHE A 259 2.32 -6.99 6.97
CA PHE A 259 1.60 -8.23 6.68
C PHE A 259 2.41 -9.14 5.76
N LEU A 260 3.05 -8.58 4.74
CA LEU A 260 3.89 -9.30 3.80
C LEU A 260 5.30 -9.59 4.33
N GLY A 261 5.76 -8.83 5.34
CA GLY A 261 7.13 -8.95 5.85
C GLY A 261 8.19 -8.38 4.90
N VAL A 262 7.82 -7.43 4.02
CA VAL A 262 8.71 -6.90 2.97
C VAL A 262 8.79 -5.38 3.01
N GLY A 263 9.90 -4.82 2.52
CA GLY A 263 10.00 -3.37 2.36
C GLY A 263 9.00 -2.86 1.32
N LEU A 264 8.54 -1.61 1.48
CA LEU A 264 7.61 -0.97 0.56
C LEU A 264 8.06 0.47 0.26
N VAL A 265 8.14 0.82 -1.02
CA VAL A 265 8.45 2.15 -1.52
C VAL A 265 7.23 2.68 -2.27
N ALA A 266 6.44 3.53 -1.62
CA ALA A 266 5.15 4.00 -2.12
C ALA A 266 5.21 5.45 -2.64
N ALA A 267 4.97 5.62 -3.94
CA ALA A 267 4.90 6.89 -4.63
C ALA A 267 3.46 7.18 -5.07
N ASN A 268 2.86 8.26 -4.56
CA ASN A 268 1.47 8.63 -4.82
C ASN A 268 1.36 9.98 -5.55
N ASN A 269 0.18 10.35 -6.04
CA ASN A 269 -0.05 11.77 -6.39
C ASN A 269 0.30 12.65 -5.22
N ALA A 270 0.48 13.92 -5.53
CA ALA A 270 0.59 14.97 -4.55
C ALA A 270 -0.58 15.96 -4.60
N ALA A 271 -1.68 15.63 -5.28
CA ALA A 271 -2.88 16.45 -5.33
C ALA A 271 -3.65 16.40 -3.99
N ALA A 272 -4.41 17.45 -3.69
CA ALA A 272 -5.28 17.50 -2.52
C ALA A 272 -6.23 16.29 -2.51
N TYR A 273 -6.36 15.65 -1.35
CA TYR A 273 -7.12 14.44 -1.02
C TYR A 273 -6.69 13.17 -1.73
N SER A 274 -5.82 13.28 -2.73
CA SER A 274 -5.19 12.16 -3.41
C SER A 274 -3.68 12.14 -3.18
N ASN A 275 -3.24 12.50 -1.97
CA ASN A 275 -1.84 12.39 -1.57
C ASN A 275 -1.65 11.41 -0.41
N GLY A 276 -0.41 10.97 -0.21
CA GLY A 276 -0.05 10.02 0.83
C GLY A 276 0.91 8.97 0.30
N GLY A 277 2.17 9.06 0.67
CA GLY A 277 3.21 8.10 0.30
C GLY A 277 4.17 7.84 1.44
N GLY A 278 4.94 6.77 1.32
CA GLY A 278 5.82 6.34 2.40
C GLY A 278 6.85 5.31 2.03
N LEU A 279 7.85 5.21 2.89
CA LEU A 279 8.93 4.24 2.86
C LEU A 279 8.80 3.39 4.13
N TYR A 280 8.67 2.08 3.98
CA TYR A 280 8.45 1.16 5.09
C TYR A 280 9.40 -0.03 5.01
N ASP A 281 9.93 -0.48 6.15
CA ASP A 281 10.62 -1.77 6.21
C ASP A 281 9.63 -2.95 6.37
N GLY A 282 10.14 -4.18 6.32
CA GLY A 282 9.30 -5.39 6.44
C GLY A 282 8.64 -5.58 7.81
N THR A 283 9.02 -4.81 8.81
CA THR A 283 8.30 -4.76 10.11
C THR A 283 7.18 -3.72 10.10
N GLY A 284 7.00 -3.01 8.98
CA GLY A 284 6.15 -1.83 8.79
C GLY A 284 6.58 -0.63 9.61
N ARG A 285 7.87 -0.52 9.95
CA ARG A 285 8.41 0.73 10.50
C ARG A 285 8.36 1.82 9.42
N PRO A 286 7.76 2.98 9.70
CA PRO A 286 7.83 4.10 8.78
C PRO A 286 9.24 4.70 8.80
N VAL A 287 9.96 4.63 7.67
CA VAL A 287 11.27 5.26 7.46
C VAL A 287 11.10 6.73 7.09
N ALA A 288 10.16 7.03 6.19
CA ALA A 288 9.73 8.39 5.86
C ALA A 288 8.30 8.33 5.33
N VAL A 289 7.43 9.25 5.75
CA VAL A 289 6.01 9.28 5.35
C VAL A 289 5.60 10.72 5.13
N TYR A 290 4.77 10.96 4.12
CA TYR A 290 4.12 12.24 3.91
C TYR A 290 2.67 12.03 3.53
N MET A 291 1.77 12.70 4.26
CA MET A 291 0.37 12.86 3.91
C MET A 291 -0.11 14.19 4.49
N ASP A 292 -0.76 14.99 3.67
CA ASP A 292 -1.37 16.26 4.06
C ASP A 292 -2.62 16.46 3.18
N PRO A 293 -3.79 15.93 3.60
CA PRO A 293 -4.97 15.84 2.74
C PRO A 293 -5.34 17.13 2.01
N PRO A 294 -5.39 18.33 2.63
CA PRO A 294 -5.76 19.55 1.91
C PRO A 294 -4.67 20.10 0.97
N SER A 295 -3.42 19.63 1.06
CA SER A 295 -2.30 20.20 0.31
C SER A 295 -2.15 19.59 -1.09
N SER A 296 -1.83 20.44 -2.06
CA SER A 296 -1.34 20.05 -3.39
C SER A 296 0.12 20.49 -3.56
N ARG A 297 1.10 19.58 -3.38
CA ARG A 297 2.52 19.92 -3.55
C ARG A 297 3.39 18.69 -3.79
N ASP A 298 4.36 18.83 -4.69
CA ASP A 298 5.39 17.81 -4.90
C ASP A 298 6.21 17.58 -3.62
N VAL A 299 6.48 16.32 -3.28
CA VAL A 299 7.31 15.92 -2.15
C VAL A 299 8.20 14.75 -2.56
N VAL A 300 9.48 14.78 -2.20
CA VAL A 300 10.36 13.63 -2.38
C VAL A 300 10.68 13.05 -1.01
N LEU A 301 10.35 11.78 -0.81
CA LEU A 301 10.73 11.01 0.37
C LEU A 301 12.02 10.26 0.07
N CYS A 302 13.03 10.42 0.92
CA CYS A 302 14.30 9.67 0.81
C CYS A 302 14.57 8.93 2.12
N GLY A 303 15.12 7.72 2.02
CA GLY A 303 15.42 6.90 3.19
C GLY A 303 16.29 5.70 2.86
N THR A 304 16.60 4.91 3.89
CA THR A 304 17.30 3.63 3.74
C THR A 304 16.44 2.54 4.35
N ILE A 305 16.09 1.53 3.56
CA ILE A 305 15.35 0.35 4.02
C ILE A 305 16.37 -0.78 4.21
N ASN A 306 16.39 -1.32 5.43
CA ASN A 306 17.19 -2.49 5.75
C ASN A 306 16.42 -3.75 5.33
N ILE A 307 16.97 -4.48 4.37
CA ILE A 307 16.40 -5.71 3.85
C ILE A 307 17.23 -6.86 4.41
N PRO A 308 16.71 -7.64 5.39
CA PRO A 308 17.41 -8.81 5.88
C PRO A 308 17.59 -9.83 4.74
N PRO A 309 18.62 -10.68 4.82
CA PRO A 309 18.72 -11.83 3.93
C PRO A 309 17.42 -12.63 3.99
N VAL A 310 16.92 -13.06 2.84
CA VAL A 310 15.69 -13.86 2.76
C VAL A 310 15.96 -15.21 3.44
N GLU A 311 15.63 -15.32 4.73
CA GLU A 311 15.40 -16.60 5.37
C GLU A 311 13.99 -17.01 5.02
N TYR A 312 13.84 -17.97 4.09
CA TYR A 312 12.55 -18.57 3.83
C TYR A 312 12.07 -19.24 5.13
N PRO A 313 11.00 -18.77 5.78
CA PRO A 313 10.46 -19.49 6.92
C PRO A 313 9.95 -20.82 6.37
N THR A 314 10.46 -21.95 6.88
CA THR A 314 9.73 -23.21 6.76
C THR A 314 8.34 -22.98 7.35
N ALA A 315 7.31 -23.15 6.55
CA ALA A 315 5.93 -22.99 6.96
C ALA A 315 5.69 -23.73 8.30
N ARG A 316 5.44 -22.98 9.39
CA ARG A 316 4.96 -23.59 10.63
C ARG A 316 3.54 -24.07 10.37
N ALA A 317 3.36 -25.38 10.26
CA ALA A 317 2.04 -25.98 10.36
C ALA A 317 1.52 -25.80 11.79
N VAL A 318 0.53 -24.92 11.96
CA VAL A 318 -0.29 -24.90 13.16
C VAL A 318 -1.40 -25.93 12.95
N SER A 319 -1.33 -27.06 13.66
CA SER A 319 -2.45 -27.99 13.77
C SER A 319 -3.51 -27.36 14.68
N LEU A 320 -4.76 -27.36 14.23
CA LEU A 320 -5.89 -26.76 14.95
C LEU A 320 -6.93 -27.82 15.32
N ASP A 321 -7.29 -27.82 16.59
CA ASP A 321 -8.41 -28.56 17.16
C ASP A 321 -9.73 -27.84 16.81
N LEU A 322 -10.51 -28.47 15.94
CA LEU A 322 -11.77 -27.95 15.37
C LEU A 322 -13.00 -28.17 16.27
N SER A 323 -12.82 -28.48 17.56
CA SER A 323 -13.93 -28.94 18.40
C SER A 323 -14.70 -27.86 19.19
N ARG A 324 -14.34 -26.58 19.09
CA ARG A 324 -15.03 -25.51 19.85
C ARG A 324 -15.96 -24.68 18.99
N GLY A 325 -17.24 -25.06 18.97
CA GLY A 325 -18.32 -24.19 18.54
C GLY A 325 -18.46 -23.01 19.51
N PHE A 326 -18.27 -21.80 19.02
CA PHE A 326 -18.54 -20.58 19.80
C PHE A 326 -20.03 -20.23 19.71
N ALA A 327 -20.64 -19.96 20.87
CA ALA A 327 -22.02 -19.51 20.95
C ALA A 327 -22.13 -18.10 20.35
N ARG A 328 -23.10 -17.90 19.45
CA ARG A 328 -23.41 -16.59 18.84
C ARG A 328 -24.00 -15.65 19.90
N PRO A 329 -23.38 -14.50 20.21
CA PRO A 329 -24.03 -13.48 21.02
C PRO A 329 -25.20 -12.87 20.23
N GLN A 330 -26.42 -12.94 20.76
CA GLN A 330 -27.57 -12.22 20.23
C GLN A 330 -27.65 -10.81 20.85
N GLN A 331 -26.74 -9.91 20.47
CA GLN A 331 -26.87 -8.50 20.84
C GLN A 331 -27.11 -7.69 19.57
N GLN A 332 -28.28 -7.05 19.47
CA GLN A 332 -28.61 -6.16 18.36
C GLN A 332 -27.73 -4.91 18.43
N SER A 333 -26.67 -4.87 17.63
CA SER A 333 -25.91 -3.65 17.34
C SER A 333 -26.78 -2.69 16.53
N ARG A 334 -26.59 -1.39 16.72
CA ARG A 334 -27.20 -0.38 15.85
C ARG A 334 -26.45 -0.38 14.52
N GLN A 335 -27.08 -0.01 13.41
CA GLN A 335 -26.38 0.14 12.14
C GLN A 335 -25.77 1.54 12.04
N CYS A 336 -24.51 1.63 11.62
CA CYS A 336 -23.80 2.88 11.31
C CYS A 336 -23.18 2.80 9.92
N SER A 337 -23.10 3.95 9.25
CA SER A 337 -22.26 4.15 8.06
C SER A 337 -21.10 5.07 8.45
N LEU A 338 -19.86 4.69 8.11
CA LEU A 338 -18.65 5.49 8.28
C LEU A 338 -18.33 6.18 6.95
N GLY A 339 -18.36 7.50 6.89
CA GLY A 339 -17.96 8.25 5.70
C GLY A 339 -18.04 9.76 5.91
N THR A 340 -17.16 10.52 5.27
CA THR A 340 -17.19 11.99 5.28
C THR A 340 -18.07 12.52 4.14
N PRO A 341 -19.19 13.21 4.42
CA PRO A 341 -20.10 13.72 3.37
C PRO A 341 -19.45 14.75 2.43
N GLU A 342 -18.39 15.41 2.87
CA GLU A 342 -17.78 16.58 2.20
C GLU A 342 -16.85 16.19 1.03
N ILE A 343 -16.42 14.93 0.96
CA ILE A 343 -15.51 14.40 -0.09
C ILE A 343 -16.30 13.55 -1.11
N ALA A 344 -17.59 13.32 -0.87
CA ALA A 344 -18.45 12.35 -1.56
C ALA A 344 -18.93 12.76 -2.97
N ASN A 345 -18.52 13.91 -3.50
CA ASN A 345 -19.18 14.46 -4.69
C ASN A 345 -18.73 13.89 -6.05
N ASP A 346 -17.63 13.13 -6.14
CA ASP A 346 -17.24 12.48 -7.41
C ASP A 346 -16.93 10.97 -7.30
N TYR A 347 -16.47 10.49 -6.14
CA TYR A 347 -16.31 9.06 -5.86
C TYR A 347 -16.57 8.83 -4.37
N SER A 348 -17.71 8.22 -4.03
CA SER A 348 -17.96 7.72 -2.67
C SER A 348 -17.07 6.50 -2.43
N LEU A 349 -15.79 6.75 -2.20
CA LEU A 349 -14.86 5.74 -1.70
C LEU A 349 -15.21 5.50 -0.23
N ASP A 350 -15.74 4.31 0.03
CA ASP A 350 -15.74 3.67 1.33
C ASP A 350 -16.68 4.27 2.39
N GLU A 351 -17.99 4.26 2.11
CA GLU A 351 -18.93 4.11 3.21
C GLU A 351 -18.79 2.68 3.77
N PHE A 352 -18.19 2.54 4.95
CA PHE A 352 -18.20 1.27 5.68
C PHE A 352 -19.52 1.18 6.44
N GLU A 353 -20.34 0.22 6.05
CA GLU A 353 -21.59 -0.10 6.71
C GLU A 353 -21.38 -1.27 7.68
N GLY A 354 -21.85 -1.10 8.90
CA GLY A 354 -21.66 -2.11 9.91
C GLY A 354 -22.55 -1.94 11.11
N GLY A 355 -22.61 -2.98 11.94
CA GLY A 355 -23.14 -2.84 13.27
C GLY A 355 -22.15 -2.08 14.14
N CYS A 356 -22.64 -1.23 15.04
CA CYS A 356 -21.81 -0.29 15.79
C CYS A 356 -22.27 -0.08 17.23
N GLN A 357 -21.31 0.37 18.04
CA GLN A 357 -21.54 0.98 19.35
C GLN A 357 -20.80 2.32 19.41
N VAL A 358 -21.52 3.37 19.80
CA VAL A 358 -20.97 4.73 19.95
C VAL A 358 -20.91 5.10 21.42
N ALA A 359 -19.78 5.64 21.86
CA ALA A 359 -19.57 6.18 23.20
C ALA A 359 -19.17 7.66 23.14
N VAL A 360 -19.58 8.41 24.17
CA VAL A 360 -19.13 9.80 24.37
C VAL A 360 -17.79 9.75 25.11
N PHE A 361 -16.82 10.55 24.67
CA PHE A 361 -15.54 10.66 25.36
C PHE A 361 -15.73 11.20 26.78
N GLY A 362 -15.08 10.55 27.74
CA GLY A 362 -15.03 10.94 29.14
C GLY A 362 -13.83 10.27 29.80
N ALA A 363 -13.35 10.79 30.92
CA ALA A 363 -12.28 10.11 31.66
C ALA A 363 -12.81 8.79 32.25
N GLY A 364 -12.09 7.69 32.07
CA GLY A 364 -12.49 6.38 32.58
C GLY A 364 -12.13 5.20 31.68
N HIS A 365 -12.69 4.05 32.01
CA HIS A 365 -12.51 2.81 31.25
C HIS A 365 -13.66 2.64 30.25
N PHE A 366 -13.30 2.21 29.04
CA PHE A 366 -14.23 1.96 27.95
C PHE A 366 -14.10 0.51 27.53
N HIS A 367 -15.25 -0.13 27.35
CA HIS A 367 -15.39 -1.44 26.76
C HIS A 367 -16.55 -1.37 25.77
N LEU A 368 -16.22 -1.44 24.49
CA LEU A 368 -17.16 -1.38 23.38
C LEU A 368 -17.24 -2.74 22.71
N HIS A 369 -18.43 -3.07 22.23
CA HIS A 369 -18.77 -4.30 21.55
C HIS A 369 -19.64 -3.97 20.34
N ALA A 370 -19.31 -4.57 19.18
CA ALA A 370 -20.11 -4.46 17.98
C ALA A 370 -20.10 -5.79 17.22
N THR A 371 -21.20 -6.07 16.53
CA THR A 371 -21.34 -7.27 15.69
C THR A 371 -21.83 -6.84 14.31
N SER A 372 -21.29 -7.43 13.24
CA SER A 372 -21.74 -7.16 11.88
C SER A 372 -23.21 -7.53 11.68
N PRO A 373 -23.92 -6.92 10.70
CA PRO A 373 -25.35 -7.17 10.51
C PRO A 373 -25.72 -8.64 10.29
N ASP A 374 -24.83 -9.43 9.70
CA ASP A 374 -24.99 -10.87 9.43
C ASP A 374 -24.48 -11.77 10.58
N GLY A 375 -23.87 -11.19 11.61
CA GLY A 375 -23.32 -11.91 12.76
C GLY A 375 -22.03 -12.67 12.49
N THR A 376 -21.33 -12.43 11.38
CA THR A 376 -20.10 -13.14 11.02
C THR A 376 -18.84 -12.54 11.64
N VAL A 377 -18.90 -11.29 12.07
CA VAL A 377 -17.83 -10.54 12.71
C VAL A 377 -18.28 -10.00 14.05
N GLU A 378 -17.44 -10.20 15.07
CA GLU A 378 -17.58 -9.61 16.39
C GLU A 378 -16.33 -8.79 16.73
N CYS A 379 -16.55 -7.56 17.15
CA CYS A 379 -15.52 -6.58 17.47
C CYS A 379 -15.60 -6.18 18.92
N GLN A 380 -14.45 -6.13 19.59
CA GLN A 380 -14.33 -5.61 20.94
C GLN A 380 -13.21 -4.58 21.01
N ALA A 381 -13.47 -3.45 21.66
CA ALA A 381 -12.46 -2.43 21.91
C ALA A 381 -12.40 -2.11 23.39
N THR A 382 -11.21 -2.22 23.98
CA THR A 382 -10.98 -1.90 25.40
C THR A 382 -9.86 -0.87 25.52
N PHE A 383 -10.14 0.24 26.19
CA PHE A 383 -9.17 1.32 26.38
C PHE A 383 -9.52 2.19 27.58
N ARG A 384 -8.56 2.98 28.04
CA ARG A 384 -8.74 3.93 29.14
C ARG A 384 -8.41 5.34 28.66
N ILE A 385 -9.26 6.29 29.02
CA ILE A 385 -9.10 7.70 28.65
C ILE A 385 -8.78 8.52 29.90
N ARG A 386 -7.77 9.38 29.77
CA ARG A 386 -7.43 10.44 30.71
C ARG A 386 -7.71 11.80 30.08
N LYS A 387 -8.30 12.72 30.85
CA LYS A 387 -8.50 14.12 30.45
C LYS A 387 -7.24 14.92 30.74
N GLU A 388 -6.72 15.68 29.77
CA GLU A 388 -5.54 16.53 29.95
C GLU A 388 -5.87 17.99 30.29
N THR A 389 -6.98 18.52 29.81
CA THR A 389 -7.39 19.92 30.08
C THR A 389 -8.62 19.99 30.97
N ALA A 390 -8.72 21.05 31.78
CA ALA A 390 -9.94 21.32 32.56
C ALA A 390 -11.07 21.88 31.69
N ASP A 391 -10.80 22.23 30.43
CA ASP A 391 -11.80 22.78 29.51
C ASP A 391 -12.82 21.71 29.12
N ASP A 392 -14.09 22.11 29.17
CA ASP A 392 -15.27 21.29 28.90
C ASP A 392 -15.90 21.67 27.55
N SER A 393 -15.31 22.61 26.81
CA SER A 393 -15.78 23.07 25.49
C SER A 393 -15.92 21.95 24.43
N HIS A 394 -15.24 20.81 24.63
CA HIS A 394 -15.24 19.65 23.72
C HIS A 394 -16.25 18.53 24.08
N HIS A 395 -17.37 18.83 24.75
CA HIS A 395 -18.47 17.90 25.10
C HIS A 395 -19.11 17.09 23.94
N ARG A 396 -18.60 17.19 22.71
CA ARG A 396 -19.13 16.53 21.51
C ARG A 396 -18.20 15.47 20.92
N SER A 397 -17.03 15.25 21.51
CA SER A 397 -16.11 14.18 21.10
C SER A 397 -16.74 12.81 21.38
N ARG A 398 -16.77 11.94 20.37
CA ARG A 398 -17.32 10.59 20.43
C ARG A 398 -16.37 9.60 19.77
N VAL A 399 -16.55 8.33 20.07
CA VAL A 399 -15.87 7.23 19.40
C VAL A 399 -16.90 6.19 18.99
N ALA A 400 -16.75 5.66 17.78
CA ALA A 400 -17.56 4.59 17.25
C ALA A 400 -16.70 3.34 17.07
N LEU A 401 -17.13 2.21 17.64
CA LEU A 401 -16.68 0.90 17.24
C LEU A 401 -17.65 0.37 16.19
N VAL A 402 -17.13 -0.03 15.03
CA VAL A 402 -17.90 -0.56 13.91
C VAL A 402 -17.37 -1.94 13.53
N ALA A 403 -18.28 -2.90 13.39
CA ALA A 403 -18.05 -4.24 12.88
C ALA A 403 -18.65 -4.36 11.48
N PHE A 404 -17.81 -4.60 10.47
CA PHE A 404 -18.22 -4.63 9.07
C PHE A 404 -17.84 -5.96 8.40
N ASP A 405 -18.63 -6.34 7.41
CA ASP A 405 -18.39 -7.42 6.45
C ASP A 405 -19.07 -7.01 5.15
N GLN A 406 -18.31 -6.45 4.23
CA GLN A 406 -18.85 -5.71 3.09
C GLN A 406 -18.03 -5.95 1.82
N GLU A 407 -18.72 -5.84 0.68
CA GLU A 407 -18.13 -5.80 -0.65
C GLU A 407 -18.40 -4.43 -1.26
N TRP A 408 -17.36 -3.83 -1.83
CA TRP A 408 -17.41 -2.56 -2.55
C TRP A 408 -17.27 -2.83 -4.05
N VAL A 409 -18.23 -2.31 -4.80
CA VAL A 409 -18.23 -2.33 -6.27
C VAL A 409 -18.33 -0.90 -6.75
N PHE A 410 -17.32 -0.48 -7.51
CA PHE A 410 -17.21 0.90 -7.98
C PHE A 410 -17.59 1.01 -9.46
N PRO A 411 -18.15 2.15 -9.90
CA PRO A 411 -18.35 2.40 -11.32
C PRO A 411 -17.03 2.24 -12.09
N ARG A 412 -17.09 1.64 -13.29
CA ARG A 412 -15.93 1.53 -14.20
C ARG A 412 -14.72 0.79 -13.61
N THR A 413 -15.00 -0.07 -12.63
CA THR A 413 -14.03 -0.91 -11.93
C THR A 413 -14.50 -2.35 -12.11
N PRO A 414 -13.79 -3.19 -12.87
CA PRO A 414 -14.20 -4.57 -13.14
C PRO A 414 -14.23 -5.44 -11.87
N ASP A 415 -13.26 -5.23 -10.97
CA ASP A 415 -13.07 -6.04 -9.77
C ASP A 415 -13.59 -5.33 -8.52
N GLY A 416 -14.55 -5.96 -7.84
CA GLY A 416 -14.96 -5.55 -6.51
C GLY A 416 -13.92 -5.94 -5.46
N TRP A 417 -13.89 -5.20 -4.36
CA TRP A 417 -13.07 -5.51 -3.18
C TRP A 417 -13.98 -5.91 -2.02
N LYS A 418 -13.60 -6.95 -1.27
CA LYS A 418 -14.36 -7.42 -0.11
C LYS A 418 -13.47 -7.50 1.12
N ALA A 419 -13.97 -6.95 2.21
CA ALA A 419 -13.26 -6.92 3.48
C ALA A 419 -14.22 -7.08 4.66
N ARG A 420 -13.68 -7.62 5.75
CA ARG A 420 -14.39 -7.73 7.03
C ARG A 420 -13.48 -7.39 8.18
N GLY A 421 -14.00 -6.72 9.18
CA GLY A 421 -13.14 -6.22 10.24
C GLY A 421 -13.82 -5.34 11.25
N CYS A 422 -12.96 -4.73 12.06
CA CYS A 422 -13.31 -3.80 13.10
C CYS A 422 -12.67 -2.45 12.82
N ALA A 423 -13.43 -1.37 12.96
CA ALA A 423 -12.93 -0.01 12.93
C ALA A 423 -13.34 0.73 14.20
N LEU A 424 -12.36 1.19 14.97
CA LEU A 424 -12.54 2.13 16.06
C LEU A 424 -12.19 3.52 15.56
N VAL A 425 -13.17 4.40 15.49
CA VAL A 425 -13.09 5.67 14.77
C VAL A 425 -13.54 6.82 15.66
N SER A 426 -12.75 7.89 15.66
CA SER A 426 -13.11 9.14 16.32
C SER A 426 -14.13 9.93 15.49
N CYS A 427 -15.18 10.46 16.14
CA CYS A 427 -16.26 11.20 15.50
C CYS A 427 -16.80 12.32 16.40
N HIS A 428 -17.62 13.23 15.85
CA HIS A 428 -18.32 14.26 16.63
C HIS A 428 -19.84 14.08 16.61
N GLN A 429 -20.54 14.71 17.54
CA GLN A 429 -22.00 14.84 17.43
C GLN A 429 -22.38 15.84 16.33
N GLY A 430 -23.00 15.36 15.25
CA GLY A 430 -23.53 16.18 14.15
C GLY A 430 -24.99 16.61 14.36
N LYS A 431 -25.48 17.51 13.50
CA LYS A 431 -26.92 17.86 13.45
C LYS A 431 -27.72 16.68 12.94
N GLY A 432 -28.50 16.04 13.82
CA GLY A 432 -29.36 14.90 13.45
C GLY A 432 -28.62 13.58 13.19
N LYS A 433 -27.29 13.54 13.39
CA LYS A 433 -26.45 12.33 13.24
C LYS A 433 -25.79 11.96 14.57
N LEU A 434 -25.66 10.66 14.83
CA LEU A 434 -25.02 10.15 16.06
C LEU A 434 -23.50 10.34 16.04
N CYS A 435 -22.89 10.16 14.87
CA CYS A 435 -21.51 10.46 14.55
C CYS A 435 -21.47 11.29 13.25
N ASP A 436 -20.65 12.32 13.26
CA ASP A 436 -20.25 13.12 12.12
C ASP A 436 -18.73 13.01 12.00
N TYR A 437 -18.26 12.52 10.86
CA TYR A 437 -16.85 12.21 10.64
C TYR A 437 -16.16 13.37 9.92
N SER A 438 -14.89 13.58 10.25
CA SER A 438 -14.07 14.65 9.68
C SER A 438 -12.65 14.14 9.43
N THR A 439 -11.92 14.84 8.56
CA THR A 439 -10.47 14.67 8.42
C THR A 439 -9.71 15.23 9.62
N GLN A 440 -10.32 16.04 10.48
CA GLN A 440 -9.70 16.49 11.72
C GLN A 440 -9.81 15.42 12.80
N ALA A 441 -8.71 15.13 13.49
CA ALA A 441 -8.75 14.23 14.63
C ALA A 441 -9.57 14.86 15.76
N VAL A 442 -10.40 14.04 16.38
CA VAL A 442 -11.32 14.49 17.42
C VAL A 442 -10.59 14.46 18.76
N SER A 443 -10.34 15.65 19.31
CA SER A 443 -9.94 15.91 20.69
C SER A 443 -8.44 15.84 21.01
N PRO A 444 -7.73 16.99 20.99
CA PRO A 444 -6.39 17.08 21.59
C PRO A 444 -6.44 16.94 23.13
N ASP A 445 -7.60 17.17 23.76
CA ASP A 445 -7.75 17.21 25.24
C ASP A 445 -7.82 15.84 25.93
N PHE A 446 -7.92 14.76 25.16
CA PHE A 446 -7.99 13.41 25.71
C PHE A 446 -6.79 12.59 25.27
N VAL A 447 -6.22 11.88 26.23
CA VAL A 447 -5.20 10.87 26.00
C VAL A 447 -5.81 9.51 26.24
N ILE A 448 -5.73 8.67 25.22
CA ILE A 448 -5.92 7.23 25.38
C ILE A 448 -4.64 6.68 25.99
N GLU A 449 -4.73 6.08 27.17
CA GLU A 449 -3.59 5.47 27.84
C GLU A 449 -3.05 4.28 27.01
N ALA A 450 -1.82 3.85 27.31
CA ALA A 450 -1.26 2.65 26.68
C ALA A 450 -2.14 1.43 26.95
N GLY A 451 -2.20 0.50 25.98
CA GLY A 451 -3.02 -0.70 26.06
C GLY A 451 -4.42 -0.56 25.48
N LEU A 452 -4.64 0.39 24.56
CA LEU A 452 -5.82 0.33 23.69
C LEU A 452 -5.73 -0.98 22.92
N GLU A 453 -6.76 -1.80 23.03
CA GLU A 453 -6.85 -3.10 22.39
C GLU A 453 -8.07 -3.13 21.49
N LEU A 454 -7.87 -3.49 20.21
CA LEU A 454 -8.94 -3.77 19.26
C LEU A 454 -8.86 -5.25 18.89
N GLN A 455 -9.91 -5.99 19.18
CA GLN A 455 -10.05 -7.40 18.91
C GLN A 455 -11.07 -7.62 17.79
N LEU A 456 -10.68 -8.42 16.81
CA LEU A 456 -11.50 -8.94 15.73
C LEU A 456 -11.72 -10.44 15.95
N THR A 457 -12.98 -10.84 16.07
CA THR A 457 -13.40 -12.24 16.07
C THR A 457 -14.18 -12.53 14.79
N HIS A 458 -13.78 -13.53 14.01
CA HIS A 458 -14.51 -13.96 12.81
C HIS A 458 -14.69 -15.47 12.79
N PHE A 459 -15.78 -15.93 12.17
CA PHE A 459 -16.21 -17.33 12.21
C PHE A 459 -16.12 -18.05 10.85
N SER A 460 -15.36 -17.52 9.89
CA SER A 460 -15.28 -18.00 8.50
C SER A 460 -13.93 -18.65 8.16
N GLN A 461 -13.97 -19.63 7.25
CA GLN A 461 -12.79 -20.12 6.52
C GLN A 461 -12.53 -19.25 5.28
N GLY A 462 -11.26 -19.14 4.85
CA GLY A 462 -10.90 -18.48 3.58
C GLY A 462 -10.47 -17.01 3.64
N TYR A 463 -10.16 -16.47 4.82
CA TYR A 463 -9.68 -15.08 4.99
C TYR A 463 -8.21 -15.06 5.41
N HIS A 464 -7.47 -14.05 4.97
CA HIS A 464 -6.07 -13.85 5.37
C HIS A 464 -5.95 -13.33 6.81
N SER A 465 -4.75 -13.45 7.39
CA SER A 465 -4.40 -12.75 8.63
C SER A 465 -4.77 -11.27 8.50
N PRO A 466 -5.40 -10.65 9.51
CA PRO A 466 -5.88 -9.29 9.34
C PRO A 466 -4.73 -8.28 9.27
N LEU A 467 -4.97 -7.25 8.48
CA LEU A 467 -4.21 -6.03 8.36
C LEU A 467 -4.54 -5.13 9.55
N ALA A 468 -3.51 -4.68 10.24
CA ALA A 468 -3.63 -3.78 11.38
C ALA A 468 -3.17 -2.38 10.98
N MET A 469 -4.13 -1.47 10.94
CA MET A 469 -3.97 -0.06 10.61
C MET A 469 -4.24 0.80 11.84
N LEU A 470 -3.36 1.75 12.12
CA LEU A 470 -3.61 2.75 13.17
C LEU A 470 -3.01 4.09 12.77
N GLY A 471 -3.89 5.09 12.64
CA GLY A 471 -3.53 6.47 12.36
C GLY A 471 -3.92 7.38 13.52
N TYR A 472 -3.11 8.42 13.74
CA TYR A 472 -3.41 9.50 14.68
C TYR A 472 -3.05 10.88 14.09
N GLY A 473 -3.55 11.94 14.72
CA GLY A 473 -3.51 13.30 14.20
C GLY A 473 -4.40 13.50 12.97
N THR A 474 -4.36 14.70 12.40
CA THR A 474 -5.19 15.09 11.24
C THR A 474 -5.04 14.10 10.07
N GLY A 475 -6.18 13.60 9.58
CA GLY A 475 -6.30 12.64 8.49
C GLY A 475 -5.79 11.24 8.80
N GLY A 476 -5.28 10.98 10.02
CA GLY A 476 -4.53 9.78 10.34
C GLY A 476 -3.14 9.74 9.68
N ALA A 477 -2.55 10.92 9.43
CA ALA A 477 -1.27 11.06 8.74
C ALA A 477 -0.06 10.54 9.55
N LYS A 478 -0.20 10.38 10.87
CA LYS A 478 0.86 9.86 11.74
C LYS A 478 0.61 8.39 12.04
N LEU A 479 1.68 7.60 12.01
CA LEU A 479 1.67 6.16 12.17
C LEU A 479 2.49 5.74 13.39
N LEU A 480 2.16 4.59 13.97
CA LEU A 480 2.95 3.99 15.05
C LEU A 480 4.03 3.07 14.50
N PRO A 481 5.26 3.13 15.04
CA PRO A 481 6.28 2.13 14.74
C PRO A 481 5.93 0.77 15.40
N PRO A 482 6.60 -0.32 15.01
CA PRO A 482 6.25 -1.68 15.45
C PRO A 482 6.37 -1.92 16.95
N GLU A 483 7.31 -1.26 17.63
CA GLU A 483 7.47 -1.30 19.08
C GLU A 483 6.27 -0.73 19.84
N ASP A 484 5.52 0.18 19.19
CA ASP A 484 4.38 0.89 19.77
C ASP A 484 3.04 0.23 19.44
N LEU A 485 3.02 -0.78 18.56
CA LEU A 485 1.81 -1.50 18.12
C LEU A 485 2.07 -3.01 18.03
N ALA A 486 1.61 -3.75 19.04
CA ALA A 486 1.59 -5.20 19.00
C ALA A 486 0.42 -5.69 18.14
N VAL A 487 0.65 -6.65 17.25
CA VAL A 487 -0.38 -7.26 16.40
C VAL A 487 -0.26 -8.77 16.52
N VAL A 488 -1.38 -9.43 16.82
CA VAL A 488 -1.49 -10.88 16.80
C VAL A 488 -2.59 -11.27 15.85
N SER A 489 -2.20 -12.02 14.82
CA SER A 489 -3.09 -12.48 13.77
C SER A 489 -3.30 -13.98 13.90
N ASN A 490 -4.56 -14.40 13.98
CA ASN A 490 -4.96 -15.80 13.91
C ASN A 490 -6.01 -15.94 12.82
N ALA A 491 -5.72 -16.77 11.81
CA ALA A 491 -6.61 -17.05 10.69
C ALA A 491 -7.90 -17.80 11.08
N THR A 492 -8.04 -18.27 12.32
CA THR A 492 -9.11 -19.20 12.74
C THR A 492 -9.95 -18.77 13.92
N GLY A 493 -9.95 -17.48 14.26
CA GLY A 493 -10.98 -17.03 15.20
C GLY A 493 -10.78 -15.64 15.75
N VAL A 494 -9.63 -15.35 16.38
CA VAL A 494 -9.44 -14.11 17.14
C VAL A 494 -8.09 -13.50 16.81
N SER A 495 -8.14 -12.29 16.27
CA SER A 495 -6.97 -11.44 16.07
C SER A 495 -7.11 -10.17 16.90
N TRP A 496 -6.00 -9.57 17.27
CA TRP A 496 -6.02 -8.32 18.01
C TRP A 496 -4.82 -7.44 17.67
N MET A 497 -5.01 -6.14 17.88
CA MET A 497 -3.92 -5.18 17.94
C MET A 497 -3.98 -4.39 19.24
N ARG A 498 -2.81 -4.06 19.78
CA ARG A 498 -2.68 -3.39 21.06
C ARG A 498 -1.61 -2.31 21.01
N THR A 499 -1.93 -1.12 21.50
CA THR A 499 -0.95 -0.03 21.62
C THR A 499 -0.06 -0.23 22.83
N ASN A 500 1.24 -0.02 22.68
CA ASN A 500 2.22 -0.08 23.79
C ASN A 500 2.56 1.31 24.35
N ARG A 501 1.93 2.35 23.81
CA ARG A 501 2.09 3.74 24.25
C ARG A 501 0.77 4.49 24.31
N PRO A 502 0.72 5.60 25.06
CA PRO A 502 -0.41 6.51 25.03
C PRO A 502 -0.55 7.19 23.65
N LEU A 503 -1.80 7.50 23.29
CA LEU A 503 -2.19 8.19 22.07
C LEU A 503 -2.96 9.47 22.37
N THR A 504 -2.48 10.58 21.83
CA THR A 504 -3.24 11.82 21.64
C THR A 504 -3.84 11.81 20.25
N GLU A 505 -5.03 12.39 20.07
CA GLU A 505 -5.63 12.59 18.74
C GLU A 505 -5.78 11.28 17.94
N LEU A 506 -6.27 10.19 18.57
CA LEU A 506 -6.60 8.97 17.84
C LEU A 506 -7.52 9.33 16.67
N TYR A 507 -7.13 8.95 15.46
CA TYR A 507 -7.94 9.17 14.28
C TYR A 507 -8.81 7.94 14.01
N SER A 508 -8.13 6.82 13.74
CA SER A 508 -8.78 5.52 13.56
C SER A 508 -7.80 4.39 13.85
N ALA A 509 -8.36 3.30 14.36
CA ALA A 509 -7.71 2.02 14.55
C ALA A 509 -8.56 0.97 13.83
N VAL A 510 -8.00 0.30 12.83
CA VAL A 510 -8.73 -0.64 11.98
C VAL A 510 -7.99 -1.96 11.92
N LEU A 511 -8.71 -3.05 12.12
CA LEU A 511 -8.21 -4.42 12.02
C LEU A 511 -9.15 -5.19 11.11
N TYR A 512 -8.68 -5.59 9.92
CA TYR A 512 -9.55 -6.19 8.92
C TYR A 512 -8.85 -7.26 8.08
N ALA A 513 -9.62 -8.22 7.56
CA ALA A 513 -9.15 -9.24 6.66
C ALA A 513 -9.78 -9.08 5.28
N ILE A 514 -8.99 -9.32 4.23
CA ILE A 514 -9.41 -9.29 2.83
C ILE A 514 -9.99 -10.65 2.43
N HIS A 515 -11.06 -10.62 1.64
CA HIS A 515 -11.63 -11.77 0.93
C HIS A 515 -11.51 -11.56 -0.57
N GLU A 516 -10.96 -12.54 -1.26
CA GLU A 516 -10.94 -12.52 -2.72
C GLU A 516 -11.99 -13.49 -3.26
N ASN A 517 -12.89 -12.98 -4.10
CA ASN A 517 -14.03 -13.73 -4.62
C ASN A 517 -13.66 -14.74 -5.73
N ASN A 518 -12.46 -14.64 -6.34
CA ASN A 518 -12.15 -15.28 -7.62
C ASN A 518 -10.85 -16.11 -7.69
N ASP A 519 -9.97 -16.07 -6.68
CA ASP A 519 -8.83 -16.98 -6.61
C ASP A 519 -9.11 -18.01 -5.49
N PRO A 520 -9.57 -19.23 -5.82
CA PRO A 520 -9.63 -20.28 -4.82
C PRO A 520 -8.20 -20.49 -4.33
N ILE A 521 -7.94 -20.11 -3.09
CA ILE A 521 -6.70 -20.48 -2.40
C ILE A 521 -6.82 -21.97 -2.12
N GLU A 522 -6.52 -22.79 -3.13
CA GLU A 522 -5.95 -24.10 -2.84
C GLU A 522 -4.71 -23.82 -2.02
N ASP A 523 -4.85 -24.09 -0.72
CA ASP A 523 -3.83 -23.93 0.30
C ASP A 523 -2.45 -24.21 -0.32
N LEU A 524 -1.65 -23.16 -0.53
CA LEU A 524 -0.29 -23.27 -1.10
C LEU A 524 0.62 -24.19 -0.26
N ARG A 525 0.11 -24.67 0.90
CA ARG A 525 0.62 -25.78 1.72
C ARG A 525 0.50 -27.17 1.08
N LYS A 526 -0.27 -27.37 0.01
CA LYS A 526 -0.46 -28.67 -0.67
C LYS A 526 0.56 -28.97 -1.77
N ALA A 527 1.50 -28.06 -2.05
CA ALA A 527 2.64 -28.42 -2.90
C ALA A 527 3.57 -29.32 -2.07
N ASP A 528 3.58 -30.62 -2.40
CA ASP A 528 4.39 -31.67 -1.78
C ASP A 528 5.86 -31.23 -1.61
N VAL A 529 6.23 -30.80 -0.41
CA VAL A 529 7.62 -30.72 0.02
C VAL A 529 7.79 -31.79 1.08
N GLU A 530 8.53 -32.85 0.76
CA GLU A 530 8.79 -33.93 1.70
C GLU A 530 9.43 -33.39 2.99
N PRO A 531 8.90 -33.74 4.18
CA PRO A 531 9.49 -33.34 5.45
C PRO A 531 10.79 -34.12 5.70
N VAL A 532 11.89 -33.41 5.88
CA VAL A 532 13.14 -33.97 6.40
C VAL A 532 13.18 -33.73 7.90
N ASP A 533 13.06 -34.80 8.68
CA ASP A 533 13.07 -34.79 10.16
C ASP A 533 14.42 -34.37 10.74
N TYR A 534 14.45 -33.39 11.66
CA TYR A 534 15.58 -33.15 12.58
C TYR A 534 15.13 -32.51 13.92
N PRO A 535 15.92 -32.67 15.00
CA PRO A 535 15.42 -32.66 16.38
C PRO A 535 15.29 -31.26 17.01
N VAL A 536 14.32 -31.17 17.92
CA VAL A 536 14.00 -30.00 18.76
C VAL A 536 15.05 -29.83 19.87
N PHE A 537 15.60 -28.62 20.02
CA PHE A 537 16.28 -28.19 21.24
C PHE A 537 15.39 -27.19 21.98
N TYR A 538 14.97 -27.55 23.18
CA TYR A 538 14.39 -26.63 24.17
C TYR A 538 15.54 -25.98 24.96
N ASP A 539 15.39 -24.70 25.27
CA ASP A 539 15.70 -24.16 26.60
C ASP A 539 14.43 -23.49 27.14
#